data_AF-A0A9D5HHE2-F1
#
_entry.id   AF-A0A9D5HHE2-F1
#
_cell.length_a   1.000
_cell.length_b   1.000
_cell.length_c   1.000
_cell.angle_alpha   90.00
_cell.angle_beta   90.00
_cell.angle_gamma   90.00
#
_symmetry.space_group_name_H-M   'P 1'
#
loop_
_entity.id
_entity.type
_entity.pdbx_description
1 polymer ?
#
loop_
_entity_poly.entity_id
_entity_poly.type
_entity_poly.pdbx_seq_one_letter_code
_entity_poly.pdbx_strand_id
1 'polypeptide(L)'
;MGRKMEGLEVKVPSYFRCPISLEVMRSPVSLCTGVTYDRTSIQRWLDSGNTTCPATMLPLPSTDLVPNLTLRRLISLWSLPDDRSKTPPTDLLRDLASAGRPSELLAFLSDPDRDEFDKQSLTASPSFLPAICSLLGSDANDDAVRVLALVLTVDFIEDGTKRAVIRFPRRRSKTDRPPR
;
A
#
# COMPACT_ATOMS: atom_id res chain seq x y z
N MET A 1 7.47 -41.63 21.05
CA MET A 1 7.41 -40.25 21.61
C MET A 1 7.93 -39.26 20.57
N GLY A 2 7.04 -38.62 19.81
CA GLY A 2 7.37 -37.55 18.84
C GLY A 2 6.79 -36.23 19.33
N ARG A 3 7.60 -35.18 19.34
CA ARG A 3 7.37 -33.89 19.99
C ARG A 3 6.04 -33.25 19.55
N LYS A 4 5.19 -32.94 20.53
CA LYS A 4 4.02 -32.08 20.38
C LYS A 4 4.54 -30.69 19.99
N MET A 5 4.29 -30.27 18.76
CA MET A 5 4.55 -28.90 18.32
C MET A 5 3.47 -28.04 18.96
N GLU A 6 3.72 -27.57 20.17
CA GLU A 6 2.86 -26.60 20.83
C GLU A 6 2.96 -25.30 20.04
N GLY A 7 1.92 -25.03 19.25
CA GLY A 7 1.81 -23.82 18.46
C GLY A 7 1.89 -22.61 19.37
N LEU A 8 2.83 -21.72 19.09
CA LEU A 8 2.88 -20.37 19.66
C LEU A 8 1.57 -19.67 19.32
N GLU A 9 0.64 -19.64 20.27
CA GLU A 9 -0.59 -18.86 20.16
C GLU A 9 -0.22 -17.37 20.21
N VAL A 10 -0.05 -16.75 19.04
CA VAL A 10 0.15 -15.30 18.96
C VAL A 10 -1.16 -14.63 19.34
N LYS A 11 -1.29 -14.26 20.61
CA LYS A 11 -2.48 -13.59 21.14
C LYS A 11 -2.58 -12.19 20.54
N VAL A 12 -3.54 -12.00 19.64
CA VAL A 12 -3.85 -10.71 19.02
C VAL A 12 -4.16 -9.66 20.10
N PRO A 13 -3.44 -8.52 20.13
CA PRO A 13 -3.76 -7.40 21.02
C PRO A 13 -5.20 -6.93 20.83
N SER A 14 -5.93 -6.73 21.93
CA SER A 14 -7.34 -6.31 21.90
C SER A 14 -7.55 -4.99 21.17
N TYR A 15 -6.59 -4.06 21.27
CA TYR A 15 -6.63 -2.75 20.62
C TYR A 15 -6.55 -2.82 19.08
N PHE A 16 -6.21 -3.98 18.50
CA PHE A 16 -6.22 -4.20 17.05
C PHE A 16 -7.55 -4.72 16.54
N ARG A 17 -8.46 -5.12 17.44
CA ARG A 17 -9.75 -5.70 17.08
C ARG A 17 -10.82 -4.62 16.95
N CYS A 18 -11.65 -4.74 15.92
CA CYS A 18 -12.80 -3.88 15.76
C CYS A 18 -13.82 -4.18 16.88
N PRO A 19 -14.37 -3.15 17.56
CA PRO A 19 -15.40 -3.37 18.58
C PRO A 19 -16.71 -4.00 18.07
N ILE A 20 -16.98 -3.93 16.76
CA ILE A 20 -18.18 -4.50 16.13
C ILE A 20 -17.93 -5.95 15.69
N SER A 21 -16.94 -6.17 14.81
CA SER A 21 -16.68 -7.51 14.24
C SER A 21 -15.85 -8.41 15.15
N LEU A 22 -15.15 -7.84 16.13
CA LEU A 22 -14.17 -8.52 17.00
C LEU A 22 -12.95 -9.11 16.24
N GLU A 23 -12.85 -8.84 14.95
CA GLU A 23 -11.74 -9.22 14.08
C GLU A 23 -10.68 -8.11 14.02
N VAL A 24 -9.46 -8.47 13.61
CA VAL A 24 -8.38 -7.49 13.38
C VAL A 24 -8.82 -6.49 12.31
N MET A 25 -8.67 -5.20 12.61
CA MET A 25 -9.01 -4.12 11.69
C MET A 25 -8.07 -4.12 10.48
N ARG A 26 -8.63 -4.14 9.27
CA ARG A 26 -7.85 -3.99 8.02
C ARG A 26 -7.77 -2.53 7.60
N SER A 27 -8.86 -1.79 7.78
CA SER A 27 -8.94 -0.36 7.49
C SER A 27 -9.45 0.39 8.72
N PRO A 28 -8.58 0.65 9.72
CA PRO A 28 -9.01 1.31 10.96
C PRO A 28 -9.41 2.77 10.70
N VAL A 29 -10.63 3.13 11.08
CA VAL A 29 -11.20 4.48 11.01
C VAL A 29 -11.82 4.86 12.35
N SER A 30 -11.68 6.12 12.74
CA SER A 30 -12.20 6.66 13.99
C SER A 30 -13.44 7.51 13.76
N LEU A 31 -14.40 7.37 14.66
CA LEU A 31 -15.52 8.31 14.81
C LEU A 31 -15.06 9.56 15.59
N CYS A 32 -15.88 10.60 15.59
CA CYS A 32 -15.67 11.81 16.41
C CYS A 32 -15.59 11.53 17.92
N THR A 33 -16.09 10.37 18.38
CA THR A 33 -15.95 9.90 19.76
C THR A 33 -14.54 9.41 20.11
N GLY A 34 -13.64 9.31 19.12
CA GLY A 34 -12.28 8.81 19.28
C GLY A 34 -12.16 7.28 19.21
N VAL A 35 -13.27 6.54 19.13
CA VAL A 35 -13.25 5.08 19.02
C VAL A 35 -12.96 4.67 17.57
N THR A 36 -12.04 3.71 17.40
CA THR A 36 -11.65 3.17 16.10
C THR A 36 -12.34 1.83 15.79
N TYR A 37 -12.75 1.67 14.53
CA TYR A 37 -13.43 0.48 14.00
C TYR A 37 -12.80 0.08 12.67
N ASP A 38 -13.07 -1.14 12.21
CA ASP A 38 -12.84 -1.46 10.80
C ASP A 38 -13.87 -0.72 9.93
N ARG A 39 -13.40 -0.08 8.85
CA ARG A 39 -14.22 0.73 7.93
C ARG A 39 -15.47 -0.03 7.47
N THR A 40 -15.34 -1.28 7.07
CA THR A 40 -16.49 -2.03 6.54
C THR A 40 -17.54 -2.29 7.61
N SER A 41 -17.11 -2.47 8.86
CA SER A 41 -18.00 -2.77 9.98
C SER A 41 -18.76 -1.53 10.43
N ILE A 42 -18.08 -0.39 10.59
CA ILE A 42 -18.76 0.84 11.00
C ILE A 42 -19.61 1.43 9.86
N GLN A 43 -19.20 1.28 8.61
CA GLN A 43 -20.01 1.74 7.47
C GLN A 43 -21.35 1.00 7.42
N ARG A 44 -21.35 -0.33 7.54
CA ARG A 44 -22.61 -1.12 7.61
C ARG A 44 -23.52 -0.70 8.75
N TRP A 45 -22.94 -0.38 9.91
CA TRP A 45 -23.71 0.11 11.06
C TRP A 45 -24.43 1.43 10.75
N LEU A 46 -23.71 2.39 10.15
CA LEU A 46 -24.26 3.69 9.76
C LEU A 46 -25.27 3.57 8.62
N ASP A 47 -24.98 2.74 7.60
CA ASP A 47 -25.87 2.48 6.45
C ASP A 47 -27.19 1.82 6.87
N SER A 48 -27.19 1.12 8.02
CA SER A 48 -28.41 0.57 8.62
C SER A 48 -29.28 1.62 9.33
N GLY A 49 -28.92 2.90 9.25
CA GLY A 49 -29.65 4.03 9.84
C GLY A 49 -29.31 4.32 11.29
N ASN A 50 -28.28 3.66 11.87
CA ASN A 50 -27.89 3.92 13.25
C ASN A 50 -27.13 5.25 13.36
N THR A 51 -27.50 6.06 14.36
CA THR A 51 -26.90 7.38 14.63
C THR A 51 -26.16 7.42 15.97
N THR A 52 -25.82 6.26 16.52
CA THR A 52 -25.11 6.12 17.80
C THR A 52 -23.77 5.44 17.61
N CYS A 53 -22.82 5.76 18.48
CA CYS A 53 -21.54 5.09 18.56
C CYS A 53 -21.72 3.67 19.11
N PRO A 54 -21.32 2.59 18.40
CA PRO A 54 -21.52 1.22 18.87
C PRO A 54 -20.89 0.91 20.22
N ALA A 55 -19.70 1.47 20.50
CA ALA A 55 -18.97 1.18 21.72
C ALA A 55 -19.43 2.01 22.93
N THR A 56 -19.83 3.27 22.73
CA THR A 56 -20.21 4.17 23.83
C THR A 56 -21.71 4.31 24.00
N MET A 57 -22.50 3.84 23.03
CA MET A 57 -23.96 4.00 22.96
C MET A 57 -24.42 5.46 22.96
N LEU A 58 -23.51 6.42 22.75
CA LEU A 58 -23.83 7.84 22.71
C LEU A 58 -24.24 8.27 21.29
N PRO A 59 -25.16 9.24 21.13
CA PRO A 59 -25.48 9.84 19.84
C PRO A 59 -24.22 10.39 19.16
N LEU A 60 -24.13 10.21 17.85
CA LEU A 60 -23.06 10.73 17.00
C LEU A 60 -23.42 12.13 16.51
N PRO A 61 -22.67 13.18 16.90
CA PRO A 61 -22.84 14.52 16.32
C PRO A 61 -22.48 14.59 14.84
N SER A 62 -21.57 13.70 14.38
CA SER A 62 -21.22 13.52 12.98
C SER A 62 -20.94 12.04 12.70
N THR A 63 -21.20 11.61 11.47
CA THR A 63 -20.89 10.27 10.94
C THR A 63 -19.59 10.23 10.13
N ASP A 64 -18.81 11.31 10.16
CA ASP A 64 -17.52 11.39 9.47
C ASP A 64 -16.54 10.33 9.99
N LEU A 65 -15.91 9.62 9.05
CA LEU A 65 -14.91 8.59 9.34
C LEU A 65 -13.50 9.13 9.08
N VAL A 66 -12.72 9.27 10.14
CA VAL A 66 -11.32 9.73 10.04
C VAL A 66 -10.38 8.53 10.01
N PRO A 67 -9.54 8.34 8.97
CA PRO A 67 -8.58 7.24 8.93
C PRO A 67 -7.60 7.27 10.12
N ASN A 68 -7.43 6.14 10.81
CA ASN A 68 -6.41 6.00 11.86
C ASN A 68 -5.14 5.34 11.27
N LEU A 69 -4.35 6.14 10.57
CA LEU A 69 -3.15 5.67 9.86
C LEU A 69 -2.09 5.12 10.82
N THR A 70 -1.99 5.66 12.03
CA THR A 70 -1.06 5.17 13.05
C THR A 70 -1.42 3.75 13.47
N LEU A 71 -2.70 3.49 13.78
CA LEU A 71 -3.13 2.15 14.17
C LEU A 71 -2.99 1.15 13.01
N ARG A 72 -3.30 1.59 11.78
CA ARG A 72 -3.08 0.77 10.58
C ARG A 72 -1.63 0.29 10.50
N ARG A 73 -0.66 1.20 10.65
CA ARG A 73 0.77 0.86 10.65
C ARG A 73 1.14 -0.11 11.77
N LEU A 74 0.64 0.12 12.98
CA LEU A 74 0.92 -0.77 14.13
C LEU A 74 0.37 -2.19 13.90
N ILE A 75 -0.84 -2.30 13.36
CA ILE A 75 -1.45 -3.60 13.00
C ILE A 75 -0.63 -4.27 11.91
N SER A 76 -0.25 -3.54 10.85
CA SER A 76 0.60 -4.06 9.78
C SER A 76 1.90 -4.61 10.37
N LEU A 77 2.63 -3.81 11.16
CA LEU A 77 3.88 -4.23 11.80
C LEU A 77 3.73 -5.45 12.70
N TRP A 78 2.62 -5.57 13.43
CA TRP A 78 2.33 -6.73 14.26
C TRP A 78 2.01 -7.99 13.44
N SER A 79 1.30 -7.81 12.32
CA SER A 79 0.87 -8.90 11.44
C SER A 79 1.98 -9.40 10.51
N LEU A 80 3.06 -8.64 10.37
CA LEU A 80 4.22 -9.08 9.60
C LEU A 80 4.80 -10.32 10.28
N PRO A 81 4.92 -11.47 9.58
CA PRO A 81 5.84 -12.51 10.03
C PRO A 81 7.23 -11.86 10.18
N ASP A 82 8.03 -12.34 11.15
CA ASP A 82 9.44 -11.92 11.34
C ASP A 82 10.25 -12.35 10.11
N ASP A 83 10.00 -11.66 9.01
CA ASP A 83 10.52 -11.96 7.70
C ASP A 83 11.45 -10.82 7.33
N ARG A 84 12.66 -10.92 7.88
CA ARG A 84 13.84 -10.16 7.49
C ARG A 84 14.17 -10.28 5.99
N SER A 85 13.39 -11.00 5.18
CA SER A 85 13.55 -11.09 3.73
C SER A 85 12.71 -10.08 2.92
N LYS A 86 11.84 -9.28 3.54
CA LYS A 86 11.17 -8.18 2.83
C LYS A 86 12.19 -7.08 2.52
N THR A 87 12.73 -7.09 1.30
CA THR A 87 13.58 -6.03 0.77
C THR A 87 12.86 -4.68 0.97
N PRO A 88 13.44 -3.73 1.72
CA PRO A 88 12.83 -2.43 1.88
C PRO A 88 12.61 -1.78 0.51
N PRO A 89 11.59 -0.92 0.35
CA PRO A 89 11.28 -0.22 -0.90
C PRO A 89 12.51 0.43 -1.55
N THR A 90 13.46 0.91 -0.74
CA THR A 90 14.74 1.48 -1.17
C THR A 90 15.67 0.49 -1.85
N ASP A 91 15.68 -0.77 -1.40
CA ASP A 91 16.48 -1.84 -2.00
C ASP A 91 15.88 -2.27 -3.35
N LEU A 92 14.55 -2.34 -3.45
CA LEU A 92 13.86 -2.60 -4.74
C LEU A 92 14.23 -1.55 -5.80
N LEU A 93 14.26 -0.27 -5.44
CA LEU A 93 14.67 0.81 -6.37
C LEU A 93 16.13 0.71 -6.78
N ARG A 94 17.01 0.33 -5.85
CA ARG A 94 18.43 0.12 -6.15
C ARG A 94 18.62 -1.08 -7.08
N ASP A 95 17.90 -2.16 -6.86
CA ASP A 95 17.99 -3.38 -7.66
C ASP A 95 17.35 -3.19 -9.05
N LEU A 96 16.28 -2.41 -9.14
CA LEU A 96 15.74 -1.94 -10.43
C LEU A 96 16.74 -1.09 -11.21
N ALA A 97 17.39 -0.13 -10.55
CA ALA A 97 18.34 0.78 -11.18
C ALA A 97 19.64 0.07 -11.61
N SER A 98 20.02 -1.01 -10.93
CA SER A 98 21.27 -1.73 -11.17
C SER A 98 21.11 -3.00 -12.02
N ALA A 99 20.00 -3.74 -11.88
CA ALA A 99 19.77 -5.03 -12.51
C ALA A 99 18.57 -5.07 -13.46
N GLY A 100 17.75 -4.01 -13.52
CA GLY A 100 16.65 -3.90 -14.48
C GLY A 100 15.59 -5.00 -14.34
N ARG A 101 15.22 -5.37 -13.10
CA ARG A 101 14.23 -6.43 -12.81
C ARG A 101 12.84 -5.86 -12.48
N PRO A 102 12.00 -5.54 -13.49
CA PRO A 102 10.67 -4.97 -13.27
C PRO A 102 9.70 -5.94 -12.59
N SER A 103 9.96 -7.25 -12.62
CA SER A 103 9.10 -8.30 -12.06
C SER A 103 8.95 -8.20 -10.54
N GLU A 104 10.01 -7.86 -9.81
CA GLU A 104 9.98 -7.69 -8.34
C GLU A 104 9.15 -6.45 -7.96
N LEU A 105 9.28 -5.37 -8.71
CA LEU A 105 8.48 -4.16 -8.53
C LEU A 105 7.01 -4.41 -8.89
N LEU A 106 6.76 -5.14 -9.98
CA LEU A 106 5.42 -5.52 -10.39
C LEU A 106 4.75 -6.38 -9.32
N ALA A 107 5.47 -7.37 -8.76
CA ALA A 107 4.99 -8.18 -7.66
C ALA A 107 4.65 -7.32 -6.44
N PHE A 108 5.51 -6.36 -6.09
CA PHE A 108 5.26 -5.45 -4.97
C PHE A 108 4.02 -4.57 -5.17
N LEU A 109 3.86 -3.95 -6.34
CA LEU A 109 2.73 -3.05 -6.63
C LEU A 109 1.41 -3.81 -6.80
N SER A 110 1.47 -5.04 -7.34
CA SER A 110 0.29 -5.89 -7.59
C SER A 110 -0.19 -6.63 -6.34
N ASP A 111 0.64 -6.73 -5.30
CA ASP A 111 0.30 -7.45 -4.06
C ASP A 111 -0.85 -6.74 -3.32
N PRO A 112 -2.04 -7.36 -3.21
CA PRO A 112 -3.21 -6.75 -2.57
C PRO A 112 -3.06 -6.68 -1.04
N ASP A 113 -2.15 -7.46 -0.45
CA ASP A 113 -1.91 -7.50 0.99
C ASP A 113 -0.87 -6.46 1.43
N ARG A 114 -0.21 -5.77 0.48
CA ARG A 114 0.72 -4.68 0.79
C ARG A 114 -0.03 -3.40 1.11
N ASP A 115 0.48 -2.71 2.14
CA ASP A 115 -0.09 -1.45 2.55
C ASP A 115 0.05 -0.40 1.44
N GLU A 116 -1.05 0.28 1.12
CA GLU A 116 -1.06 1.35 0.12
C GLU A 116 -0.10 2.48 0.47
N PHE A 117 0.17 2.70 1.76
CA PHE A 117 1.18 3.64 2.20
C PHE A 117 2.58 3.24 1.73
N ASP A 118 2.92 1.95 1.75
CA ASP A 118 4.25 1.49 1.32
C ASP A 118 4.39 1.63 -0.21
N LYS A 119 3.34 1.33 -0.96
CA LYS A 119 3.29 1.56 -2.43
C LYS A 119 3.37 3.05 -2.76
N GLN A 120 2.69 3.89 -2.00
CA GLN A 120 2.76 5.34 -2.17
C GLN A 120 4.13 5.90 -1.77
N SER A 121 4.72 5.42 -0.69
CA SER A 121 6.07 5.82 -0.26
C SER A 121 7.14 5.42 -1.27
N LEU A 122 7.01 4.23 -1.88
CA LEU A 122 7.88 3.77 -2.96
C LEU A 122 7.75 4.64 -4.21
N THR A 123 6.52 4.89 -4.67
CA THR A 123 6.25 5.67 -5.88
C THR A 123 6.55 7.17 -5.71
N ALA A 124 6.47 7.69 -4.50
CA ALA A 124 6.88 9.06 -4.13
C ALA A 124 8.40 9.21 -3.96
N SER A 125 9.17 8.12 -3.96
CA SER A 125 10.63 8.19 -3.85
C SER A 125 11.24 8.92 -5.06
N PRO A 126 12.21 9.84 -4.85
CA PRO A 126 12.86 10.57 -5.94
C PRO A 126 13.61 9.66 -6.93
N SER A 127 13.96 8.44 -6.51
CA SER A 127 14.64 7.44 -7.33
C SER A 127 13.67 6.56 -8.15
N PHE A 128 12.36 6.64 -7.89
CA PHE A 128 11.35 5.83 -8.58
C PHE A 128 11.26 6.17 -10.07
N LEU A 129 11.05 7.45 -10.41
CA LEU A 129 10.91 7.88 -11.80
C LEU A 129 12.15 7.57 -12.64
N PRO A 130 13.39 7.88 -12.19
CA PRO A 130 14.60 7.48 -12.92
C PRO A 130 14.70 5.97 -13.16
N ALA A 131 14.32 5.13 -12.19
CA ALA A 131 14.37 3.68 -12.32
C ALA A 131 13.37 3.16 -13.36
N ILE A 132 12.12 3.64 -13.33
CA ILE A 132 11.09 3.31 -14.34
C ILE A 132 11.52 3.77 -15.74
N CYS A 133 12.11 4.96 -15.84
CA CYS A 133 12.55 5.50 -17.13
C CYS A 133 13.74 4.73 -17.71
N SER A 134 14.60 4.17 -16.85
CA SER A 134 15.69 3.28 -17.27
C SER A 134 15.13 2.01 -17.93
N LEU A 135 14.09 1.41 -17.34
CA LEU A 135 13.42 0.21 -17.87
C LEU A 135 12.79 0.43 -19.26
N LEU A 136 12.21 1.62 -19.49
CA LEU A 136 11.55 1.96 -20.76
C LEU A 136 12.54 2.31 -21.88
N GLY A 137 13.82 2.55 -21.54
CA GLY A 137 14.83 3.04 -22.47
C GLY A 137 15.63 1.96 -23.22
N SER A 138 15.62 0.70 -22.76
CA SER A 138 16.49 -0.37 -23.30
C SER A 138 15.76 -1.42 -24.15
N ASP A 139 14.56 -1.82 -23.76
CA ASP A 139 13.59 -2.60 -24.55
C ASP A 139 12.44 -2.83 -23.56
N ALA A 140 11.30 -2.17 -23.77
CA ALA A 140 10.23 -2.18 -22.78
C ALA A 140 9.63 -3.59 -22.70
N ASN A 141 9.98 -4.33 -21.64
CA ASN A 141 9.39 -5.63 -21.32
C ASN A 141 7.93 -5.47 -20.86
N ASP A 142 7.10 -6.48 -21.06
CA ASP A 142 5.68 -6.52 -20.68
C ASP A 142 5.47 -6.11 -19.21
N ASP A 143 6.35 -6.57 -18.32
CA ASP A 143 6.33 -6.20 -16.91
C ASP A 143 6.54 -4.70 -16.67
N ALA A 144 7.38 -4.03 -17.45
CA ALA A 144 7.60 -2.58 -17.33
C ALA A 144 6.34 -1.79 -17.77
N VAL A 145 5.65 -2.28 -18.80
CA VAL A 145 4.36 -1.71 -19.26
C VAL A 145 3.28 -1.92 -18.20
N ARG A 146 3.23 -3.10 -17.56
CA ARG A 146 2.27 -3.42 -16.49
C ARG A 146 2.50 -2.59 -15.24
N VAL A 147 3.76 -2.35 -14.85
CA VAL A 147 4.11 -1.41 -13.78
C VAL A 147 3.59 0.00 -14.10
N LEU A 148 3.79 0.48 -15.33
CA LEU A 148 3.30 1.79 -15.76
C LEU A 148 1.76 1.87 -15.71
N ALA A 149 1.08 0.82 -16.17
CA ALA A 149 -0.37 0.73 -16.12
C ALA A 149 -0.86 0.86 -14.67
N LEU A 150 -0.31 0.06 -13.74
CA LEU A 150 -0.65 0.17 -12.32
C LEU A 150 -0.39 1.56 -11.74
N VAL A 151 0.75 2.17 -12.09
CA VAL A 151 1.07 3.53 -11.62
C VAL A 151 0.02 4.56 -12.04
N LEU A 152 -0.50 4.42 -13.27
CA LEU A 152 -1.47 5.35 -13.84
C LEU A 152 -2.92 5.03 -13.48
N THR A 153 -3.26 3.76 -13.25
CA THR A 153 -4.65 3.34 -13.04
C THR A 153 -5.07 3.29 -11.58
N VAL A 154 -4.15 3.16 -10.62
CA VAL A 154 -4.59 3.00 -9.23
C VAL A 154 -4.76 4.34 -8.52
N ASP A 155 -5.92 4.51 -7.87
CA ASP A 155 -6.34 5.74 -7.19
C ASP A 155 -5.44 6.15 -6.01
N PHE A 156 -4.69 5.22 -5.43
CA PHE A 156 -3.83 5.49 -4.28
C PHE A 156 -2.51 6.20 -4.66
N ILE A 157 -2.10 6.23 -5.93
CA ILE A 157 -0.85 6.88 -6.33
C ILE A 157 -1.08 8.37 -6.55
N GLU A 158 -0.22 9.19 -5.96
CA GLU A 158 -0.27 10.65 -6.11
C GLU A 158 -0.30 11.10 -7.57
N ASP A 159 -1.23 12.01 -7.88
CA ASP A 159 -1.38 12.59 -9.22
C ASP A 159 -0.10 13.28 -9.71
N GLY A 160 0.73 13.78 -8.78
CA GLY A 160 2.06 14.31 -9.10
C GLY A 160 2.96 13.28 -9.78
N THR A 161 3.01 12.06 -9.23
CA THR A 161 3.78 10.95 -9.78
C THR A 161 3.20 10.49 -11.12
N LYS A 162 1.87 10.36 -11.22
CA LYS A 162 1.19 10.03 -12.49
C LYS A 162 1.54 11.03 -13.60
N ARG A 163 1.47 12.33 -13.31
CA ARG A 163 1.80 13.41 -14.27
C ARG A 163 3.27 13.42 -14.66
N ALA A 164 4.17 13.08 -13.74
CA ALA A 164 5.60 13.04 -14.02
C ALA A 164 5.98 11.88 -14.95
N VAL A 165 5.34 10.71 -14.80
CA VAL A 165 5.49 9.58 -15.72
C VAL A 165 5.03 9.93 -17.14
N ILE A 166 3.85 10.56 -17.27
CA ILE A 166 3.28 10.96 -18.57
C ILE A 166 4.15 11.99 -19.30
N ARG A 167 4.78 12.91 -18.56
CA ARG A 167 5.59 13.99 -19.12
C ARG A 167 7.03 13.60 -19.44
N PHE A 168 7.45 12.36 -19.17
CA PHE A 168 8.85 11.99 -19.34
C PHE A 168 9.28 12.05 -20.82
N PRO A 169 10.36 12.75 -21.17
CA PRO A 169 10.81 12.86 -22.55
C PRO A 169 11.36 11.51 -23.04
N ARG A 170 10.75 10.95 -24.09
CA ARG A 170 11.33 9.83 -24.85
C ARG A 170 12.74 10.23 -25.30
N ARG A 171 13.78 9.48 -24.89
CA ARG A 171 15.13 9.66 -25.44
C ARG A 171 15.06 9.45 -26.94
N ARG A 172 15.47 10.46 -27.74
CA ARG A 172 15.72 10.25 -29.17
C ARG A 172 16.84 9.23 -29.33
N SER A 173 16.60 8.20 -30.14
CA SER A 173 17.64 7.25 -30.53
C SER A 173 18.80 8.01 -31.19
N LYS A 174 20.03 7.57 -30.92
CA LYS A 174 21.29 8.14 -31.44
C LYS A 174 21.48 7.98 -32.96
N THR A 175 20.44 7.65 -33.71
CA THR A 175 20.46 7.42 -35.16
C THR A 175 20.17 8.67 -35.98
N ASP A 176 19.83 9.80 -35.35
CA ASP A 176 19.50 11.04 -36.06
C ASP A 176 20.69 12.00 -36.02
N ARG A 177 21.78 11.63 -36.70
CA ARG A 177 22.86 12.56 -37.04
C ARG A 177 22.73 12.85 -38.54
N PRO A 178 22.54 14.11 -38.97
CA PRO A 178 22.47 14.41 -40.39
C PRO A 178 23.83 14.07 -41.04
N PRO A 179 23.82 13.51 -42.27
CA PRO A 179 25.07 13.33 -43.01
C PRO A 179 25.71 14.70 -43.26
N ARG A 180 27.05 14.70 -43.23
CA ARG A 180 27.89 15.90 -43.36
C ARG A 180 27.65 16.65 -44.66
#